data_AF-A0A8S3FUZ0-F1
#
_entry.id   AF-A0A8S3FUZ0-F1
#
_cell.length_a   1.000
_cell.length_b   1.000
_cell.length_c   1.000
_cell.angle_alpha   90.00
_cell.angle_beta   90.00
_cell.angle_gamma   90.00
#
_symmetry.space_group_name_H-M   'P 1'
#
loop_
_entity.id
_entity.type
_entity.pdbx_description
1 polymer ?
#
loop_
_entity_poly.entity_id
_entity_poly.type
_entity_poly.pdbx_seq_one_letter_code
_entity_poly.pdbx_strand_id
1 'polypeptide(L)'
;LQGREQNGWTCIQFKRLLDTCDSMDVRIKSGTNVIIFAYGLVDPDLSRPDGDIFYHGTRRGTRMIPLQSYGNSPTEDKFSELDSFEFRFNNYRVPSTSDTTYHCKVYKVPSRLSTKQHVIAHKALIDPANRDLVHHLLVYECDSATIFDDANLPDGLCDDIFPKLQLCTTNIASIWAVGGDEVCLFLN
;
A
#
# COMPACT_ATOMS: atom_id res chain seq x y z
N LEU A 1 11.22 -0.04 30.57
CA LEU A 1 10.61 -1.30 30.10
C LEU A 1 9.44 -1.61 31.02
N GLN A 2 8.28 -1.94 30.49
CA GLN A 2 7.10 -2.40 31.25
C GLN A 2 6.55 -3.64 30.58
N GLY A 3 6.04 -4.59 31.37
CA GLY A 3 5.44 -5.83 30.88
C GLY A 3 4.17 -6.14 31.67
N ARG A 4 3.12 -6.61 31.01
CA ARG A 4 1.92 -7.13 31.68
C ARG A 4 1.32 -8.28 30.89
N GLU A 5 0.71 -9.22 31.60
CA GLU A 5 -0.09 -10.28 31.03
C GLU A 5 -1.56 -10.06 31.39
N GLN A 6 -2.43 -10.00 30.38
CA GLN A 6 -3.85 -9.76 30.60
C GLN A 6 -4.67 -10.43 29.50
N ASN A 7 -5.68 -11.22 29.90
CA ASN A 7 -6.63 -11.88 28.98
C ASN A 7 -5.95 -12.73 27.88
N GLY A 8 -4.86 -13.43 28.22
CA GLY A 8 -4.10 -14.25 27.26
C GLY A 8 -3.13 -13.47 26.37
N TRP A 9 -2.92 -12.18 26.62
CA TRP A 9 -1.97 -11.34 25.91
C TRP A 9 -0.79 -10.96 26.81
N THR A 10 0.43 -11.11 26.30
CA THR A 10 1.63 -10.52 26.89
C THR A 10 1.92 -9.20 26.17
N CYS A 11 1.83 -8.08 26.90
CA CYS A 11 2.13 -6.74 26.40
C CYS A 11 3.48 -6.27 26.95
N ILE A 12 4.42 -5.96 26.05
CA ILE A 12 5.73 -5.40 26.39
C ILE A 12 5.83 -4.00 25.83
N GLN A 13 6.18 -3.04 26.67
CA GLN A 13 6.41 -1.65 26.30
C GLN A 13 7.85 -1.25 26.59
N PHE A 14 8.54 -0.77 25.57
CA PHE A 14 9.90 -0.26 25.68
C PHE A 14 10.03 1.08 24.95
N LYS A 15 11.14 1.76 25.18
CA LYS A 15 11.54 2.97 24.47
C LYS A 15 12.99 2.78 24.03
N ARG A 16 13.32 3.25 22.83
CA ARG A 16 14.67 3.19 22.25
C ARG A 16 14.92 4.52 21.53
N LEU A 17 16.17 5.00 21.59
CA LEU A 17 16.58 6.13 20.77
C LEU A 17 16.59 5.72 19.29
N LEU A 18 16.35 6.69 18.39
CA LEU A 18 16.41 6.42 16.95
C LEU A 18 17.84 6.12 16.50
N ASP A 19 18.81 6.77 17.13
CA ASP A 19 20.24 6.61 16.89
C ASP A 19 20.96 6.58 18.24
N THR A 20 21.90 5.66 18.39
CA THR A 20 22.72 5.52 19.60
C THR A 20 24.19 5.69 19.20
N CYS A 21 25.07 5.91 20.18
CA CYS A 21 26.51 5.97 19.92
C CYS A 21 27.17 4.57 19.86
N ASP A 22 26.37 3.50 19.98
CA ASP A 22 26.86 2.13 19.89
C ASP A 22 26.91 1.68 18.43
N SER A 23 28.10 1.31 17.94
CA SER A 23 28.29 0.86 16.56
C SER A 23 27.62 -0.47 16.24
N MET A 24 27.21 -1.25 17.25
CA MET A 24 26.53 -2.53 17.08
C MET A 24 25.01 -2.37 16.95
N ASP A 25 24.48 -1.17 17.23
CA ASP A 25 23.06 -0.88 17.14
C ASP A 25 22.61 -0.61 15.70
N VAL A 26 21.43 -1.14 15.32
CA VAL A 26 20.79 -0.76 14.05
C VAL A 26 20.14 0.61 14.22
N ARG A 27 20.68 1.63 13.55
CA ARG A 27 20.07 2.96 13.51
C ARG A 27 18.69 2.92 12.84
N ILE A 28 17.69 3.47 13.51
CA ILE A 28 16.34 3.66 12.95
C ILE A 28 16.39 4.90 12.06
N LYS A 29 16.18 4.71 10.75
CA LYS A 29 16.17 5.79 9.76
C LYS A 29 14.74 6.03 9.27
N SER A 30 14.53 7.19 8.65
CA SER A 30 13.29 7.48 7.92
C SER A 30 13.13 6.49 6.77
N GLY A 31 11.88 6.14 6.47
CA GLY A 31 11.53 5.10 5.49
C GLY A 31 11.25 3.74 6.15
N THR A 32 11.44 2.68 5.37
CA THR A 32 11.07 1.32 5.77
C THR A 32 12.06 0.72 6.76
N ASN A 33 11.57 0.30 7.92
CA ASN A 33 12.31 -0.44 8.92
C ASN A 33 11.81 -1.89 8.95
N VAL A 34 12.71 -2.85 9.17
CA VAL A 34 12.34 -4.27 9.26
C VAL A 34 12.32 -4.68 10.73
N ILE A 35 11.15 -5.05 11.23
CA ILE A 35 11.00 -5.74 12.51
C ILE A 35 11.16 -7.23 12.26
N ILE A 36 11.94 -7.89 13.11
CA ILE A 36 12.06 -9.34 13.16
C ILE A 36 11.42 -9.79 14.47
N PHE A 37 10.62 -10.85 14.42
CA PHE A 37 10.03 -11.44 15.62
C PHE A 37 10.21 -12.96 15.61
N ALA A 38 10.26 -13.54 16.81
CA ALA A 38 10.22 -14.97 17.02
C ALA A 38 9.66 -15.26 18.41
N TYR A 39 9.05 -16.44 18.60
CA TYR A 39 8.50 -16.82 19.90
C TYR A 39 8.66 -18.33 20.17
N GLY A 40 8.87 -18.65 21.46
CA GLY A 40 8.92 -20.01 21.99
C GLY A 40 7.54 -20.52 22.40
N LEU A 41 7.43 -21.84 22.64
CA LEU A 41 6.24 -22.45 23.26
C LEU A 41 6.46 -22.77 24.74
N VAL A 42 7.70 -22.69 25.19
CA VAL A 42 8.11 -22.96 26.56
C VAL A 42 8.94 -21.77 26.99
N ASP A 43 8.75 -21.33 28.22
CA ASP A 43 9.54 -20.27 28.81
C ASP A 43 11.01 -20.67 28.88
N PRO A 44 11.95 -19.75 28.61
CA PRO A 44 13.37 -20.06 28.67
C PRO A 44 13.76 -20.40 30.11
N ASP A 45 14.60 -21.44 30.28
CA ASP A 45 15.24 -21.71 31.57
C ASP A 45 16.23 -20.60 31.90
N LEU A 46 15.83 -19.71 32.80
CA LEU A 46 16.61 -18.55 33.24
C LEU A 46 17.85 -18.93 34.05
N SER A 47 18.04 -20.21 34.41
CA SER A 47 19.26 -20.69 35.06
C SER A 47 20.44 -20.85 34.09
N ARG A 48 20.20 -20.80 32.77
CA ARG A 48 21.22 -20.93 31.73
C ARG A 48 21.59 -19.56 31.15
N PRO A 49 22.87 -19.31 30.80
CA PRO A 49 23.35 -17.98 30.38
C PRO A 49 22.59 -17.37 29.19
N ASP A 50 22.20 -18.20 28.23
CA ASP A 50 21.52 -17.76 27.00
C ASP A 50 20.01 -18.04 27.01
N GLY A 51 19.49 -18.63 28.09
CA GLY A 51 18.21 -19.34 28.08
C GLY A 51 18.23 -20.52 27.11
N ASP A 52 17.33 -21.50 27.26
CA ASP A 52 17.18 -22.58 26.27
C ASP A 52 16.46 -22.07 25.00
N ILE A 53 17.10 -21.15 24.27
CA ILE A 53 16.57 -20.57 23.03
C ILE A 53 16.92 -21.48 21.85
N PHE A 54 15.97 -22.34 21.47
CA PHE A 54 16.11 -23.25 20.32
C PHE A 54 15.69 -22.61 18.99
N TYR A 55 15.96 -23.29 17.87
CA TYR A 55 15.44 -22.87 16.58
C TYR A 55 13.89 -22.81 16.58
N HIS A 56 13.34 -21.68 16.12
CA HIS A 56 11.93 -21.35 16.32
C HIS A 56 11.00 -21.94 15.24
N GLY A 57 11.57 -22.55 14.19
CA GLY A 57 10.80 -23.13 13.09
C GLY A 57 10.03 -22.06 12.32
N THR A 58 8.72 -22.27 12.19
CA THR A 58 7.77 -21.33 11.55
C THR A 58 7.28 -20.22 12.49
N ARG A 59 7.65 -20.25 13.79
CA ARG A 59 7.26 -19.24 14.80
C ARG A 59 8.18 -18.02 14.79
N ARG A 60 8.49 -17.54 13.59
CA ARG A 60 9.34 -16.38 13.34
C ARG A 60 8.91 -15.68 12.08
N GLY A 61 9.23 -14.41 11.95
CA GLY A 61 8.92 -13.67 10.75
C GLY A 61 9.54 -12.29 10.74
N THR A 62 9.23 -11.57 9.67
CA THR A 62 9.62 -10.17 9.50
C THR A 62 8.40 -9.34 9.16
N ARG A 63 8.46 -8.05 9.49
CA ARG A 63 7.45 -7.07 9.08
C ARG A 63 8.15 -5.76 8.73
N MET A 64 7.85 -5.25 7.55
CA MET A 64 8.31 -3.94 7.11
C MET A 64 7.33 -2.87 7.61
N ILE A 65 7.82 -1.89 8.36
CA ILE A 65 7.00 -0.77 8.85
C ILE A 65 7.78 0.56 8.84
N PRO A 66 7.12 1.70 8.60
CA PRO A 66 7.70 3.01 8.86
C PRO A 66 7.65 3.32 10.36
N LEU A 67 8.79 3.28 11.05
CA LEU A 67 8.88 3.64 12.48
C LEU A 67 8.95 5.15 12.72
N GLN A 68 9.34 5.90 11.68
CA GLN A 68 9.29 7.35 11.67
C GLN A 68 8.17 7.76 10.72
N SER A 69 6.94 7.89 11.22
CA SER A 69 5.89 8.52 10.43
C SER A 69 6.06 10.03 10.50
N TYR A 70 5.98 10.69 9.35
CA TYR A 70 5.79 12.14 9.33
C TYR A 70 4.38 12.38 9.85
N GLY A 71 4.27 13.07 11.00
CA GLY A 71 3.04 13.24 11.80
C GLY A 71 1.92 14.05 11.15
N ASN A 72 1.87 14.11 9.82
CA ASN A 72 0.82 14.77 9.08
C ASN A 72 0.20 13.72 8.14
N SER A 73 -0.61 12.80 8.66
CA SER A 73 -1.75 12.36 7.84
C SER A 73 -2.82 13.42 8.06
N PRO A 74 -3.29 14.12 7.03
CA PRO A 74 -4.41 15.01 7.24
C PRO A 74 -5.58 14.19 7.80
N THR A 75 -6.24 14.74 8.82
CA THR A 75 -7.46 14.14 9.37
C THR A 75 -8.48 14.02 8.25
N GLU A 76 -9.11 12.85 8.11
CA GLU A 76 -10.12 12.54 7.07
C GLU A 76 -11.16 13.66 6.92
N ASP A 77 -11.45 14.38 8.02
CA ASP A 77 -12.32 15.55 8.10
C ASP A 77 -12.10 16.58 6.97
N LYS A 78 -10.85 16.84 6.55
CA LYS A 78 -10.55 17.87 5.53
C LYS A 78 -10.97 17.50 4.10
N PHE A 79 -11.19 16.21 3.81
CA PHE A 79 -11.55 15.75 2.47
C PHE A 79 -13.02 15.33 2.36
N SER A 80 -13.75 15.32 3.49
CA SER A 80 -15.17 14.93 3.53
C SER A 80 -16.09 15.82 2.69
N GLU A 81 -15.69 17.08 2.46
CA GLU A 81 -16.44 18.06 1.65
C GLU A 81 -16.06 18.04 0.15
N LEU A 82 -15.10 17.20 -0.25
CA LEU A 82 -14.61 17.16 -1.62
C LEU A 82 -15.40 16.19 -2.49
N ASP A 83 -15.53 16.56 -3.75
CA ASP A 83 -16.07 15.70 -4.77
C ASP A 83 -15.11 14.54 -5.08
N SER A 84 -15.64 13.33 -5.24
CA SER A 84 -14.86 12.13 -5.53
C SER A 84 -15.49 11.31 -6.67
N PHE A 85 -14.66 10.50 -7.31
CA PHE A 85 -15.11 9.54 -8.31
C PHE A 85 -14.21 8.31 -8.26
N GLU A 86 -14.75 7.18 -8.70
CA GLU A 86 -14.10 5.89 -8.58
C GLU A 86 -13.90 5.25 -9.96
N PHE A 87 -12.77 4.59 -10.12
CA PHE A 87 -12.50 3.71 -11.26
C PHE A 87 -12.44 2.28 -10.75
N ARG A 88 -13.37 1.42 -11.22
CA ARG A 88 -13.52 0.05 -10.74
C ARG A 88 -13.57 -0.96 -11.88
N PHE A 89 -12.70 -1.96 -11.78
CA PHE A 89 -12.82 -3.18 -12.57
C PHE A 89 -13.97 -4.04 -12.00
N ASN A 90 -15.16 -3.90 -12.58
CA ASN A 90 -16.32 -4.66 -12.15
C ASN A 90 -16.28 -6.07 -12.75
N ASN A 91 -16.32 -7.09 -11.89
CA ASN A 91 -16.39 -8.51 -12.27
C ASN A 91 -15.21 -9.01 -13.14
N TYR A 92 -14.04 -8.38 -13.04
CA TYR A 92 -12.85 -8.90 -13.71
C TYR A 92 -12.38 -10.19 -13.04
N ARG A 93 -12.23 -11.25 -13.82
CA ARG A 93 -11.69 -12.53 -13.35
C ARG A 93 -10.22 -12.62 -13.74
N VAL A 94 -9.35 -12.58 -12.74
CA VAL A 94 -7.91 -12.79 -12.93
C VAL A 94 -7.69 -14.18 -13.57
N PRO A 95 -7.00 -14.27 -14.72
CA PRO A 95 -6.75 -15.55 -15.37
C PRO A 95 -5.89 -16.48 -14.49
N SER A 96 -6.26 -17.75 -14.42
CA SER A 96 -5.48 -18.78 -13.72
C SER A 96 -4.35 -19.39 -14.56
N THR A 97 -4.20 -18.93 -15.81
CA THR A 97 -3.27 -19.49 -16.80
C THR A 97 -1.96 -18.70 -16.90
N SER A 98 -1.81 -17.63 -16.13
CA SER A 98 -0.62 -16.77 -16.13
C SER A 98 -0.22 -16.41 -14.72
N ASP A 99 1.08 -16.36 -14.46
CA ASP A 99 1.65 -15.91 -13.19
C ASP A 99 1.51 -14.38 -13.02
N THR A 100 1.32 -13.64 -14.11
CA THR A 100 1.18 -12.18 -14.09
C THR A 100 0.19 -11.74 -15.16
N THR A 101 -0.71 -10.83 -14.81
CA THR A 101 -1.67 -10.25 -15.76
C THR A 101 -1.77 -8.75 -15.56
N TYR A 102 -1.66 -8.00 -16.66
CA TYR A 102 -1.93 -6.56 -16.70
C TYR A 102 -3.25 -6.32 -17.43
N HIS A 103 -4.24 -5.82 -16.71
CA HIS A 103 -5.56 -5.52 -17.24
C HIS A 103 -5.82 -4.01 -17.21
N CYS A 104 -6.27 -3.48 -18.34
CA CYS A 104 -6.43 -2.06 -18.57
C CYS A 104 -7.88 -1.75 -18.94
N LYS A 105 -8.37 -0.63 -18.42
CA LYS A 105 -9.70 -0.13 -18.72
C LYS A 105 -9.68 1.38 -18.82
N VAL A 106 -10.31 1.91 -19.86
CA VAL A 106 -10.43 3.34 -20.10
C VAL A 106 -11.71 3.85 -19.45
N TYR A 107 -11.59 4.95 -18.72
CA TYR A 107 -12.71 5.65 -18.12
C TYR A 107 -12.73 7.09 -18.60
N LYS A 108 -13.93 7.65 -18.70
CA LYS A 108 -14.10 9.09 -18.82
C LYS A 108 -14.10 9.73 -17.45
N VAL A 109 -13.42 10.87 -17.37
CA VAL A 109 -13.60 11.78 -16.23
C VAL A 109 -15.06 12.23 -16.21
N PRO A 110 -15.69 12.34 -15.03
CA PRO A 110 -17.10 12.70 -14.95
C PRO A 110 -17.41 14.06 -15.60
N SER A 111 -18.49 14.12 -16.39
CA SER A 111 -18.88 15.33 -17.15
C SER A 111 -19.21 16.55 -16.29
N ARG A 112 -19.52 16.36 -15.01
CA ARG A 112 -19.73 17.45 -14.04
C ARG A 112 -18.45 18.27 -13.79
N LEU A 113 -17.27 17.71 -14.05
CA LEU A 113 -15.99 18.40 -13.94
C LEU A 113 -15.71 19.18 -15.24
N SER A 114 -16.46 20.26 -15.46
CA SER A 114 -16.44 21.05 -16.69
C SER A 114 -15.28 22.07 -16.77
N THR A 115 -14.50 22.20 -15.71
CA THR A 115 -13.34 23.09 -15.62
C THR A 115 -12.15 22.32 -15.05
N LYS A 116 -10.94 22.85 -15.26
CA LYS A 116 -9.70 22.23 -14.74
C LYS A 116 -9.79 22.02 -13.22
N GLN A 117 -9.54 20.78 -12.80
CA GLN A 117 -9.52 20.39 -11.39
C GLN A 117 -8.11 19.95 -10.96
N HIS A 118 -7.91 19.87 -9.65
CA HIS A 118 -6.74 19.25 -9.04
C HIS A 118 -7.15 17.98 -8.30
N VAL A 119 -6.52 16.85 -8.62
CA VAL A 119 -6.63 15.63 -7.81
C VAL A 119 -5.70 15.80 -6.62
N ILE A 120 -6.26 15.99 -5.43
CA ILE A 120 -5.49 16.25 -4.20
C ILE A 120 -5.43 15.06 -3.25
N ALA A 121 -6.18 14.00 -3.53
CA ALA A 121 -6.11 12.75 -2.78
C ALA A 121 -6.43 11.55 -3.67
N HIS A 122 -5.87 10.39 -3.34
CA HIS A 122 -6.25 9.13 -3.97
C HIS A 122 -6.06 7.96 -3.00
N LYS A 123 -6.89 6.92 -3.21
CA LYS A 123 -6.91 5.71 -2.40
C LYS A 123 -7.18 4.49 -3.27
N ALA A 124 -6.47 3.40 -3.00
CA ALA A 124 -6.75 2.12 -3.64
C ALA A 124 -8.00 1.47 -3.02
N LEU A 125 -8.93 1.06 -3.89
CA LEU A 125 -10.15 0.36 -3.51
C LEU A 125 -10.01 -1.13 -3.87
N ILE A 126 -9.53 -1.92 -2.91
CA ILE A 126 -9.25 -3.35 -3.11
C ILE A 126 -10.11 -4.16 -2.15
N ASP A 127 -10.88 -5.11 -2.70
CA ASP A 127 -11.63 -6.07 -1.91
C ASP A 127 -10.66 -6.86 -1.00
N PRO A 128 -10.92 -6.95 0.32
CA PRO A 128 -10.10 -7.74 1.24
C PRO A 128 -9.78 -9.15 0.75
N ALA A 129 -10.73 -9.82 0.06
CA ALA A 129 -10.53 -11.16 -0.48
C ALA A 129 -9.52 -11.23 -1.64
N ASN A 130 -9.24 -10.09 -2.28
CA ASN A 130 -8.37 -9.98 -3.46
C ASN A 130 -7.02 -9.30 -3.16
N ARG A 131 -6.73 -8.96 -1.89
CA ARG A 131 -5.50 -8.22 -1.52
C ARG A 131 -4.21 -8.90 -1.93
N ASP A 132 -4.21 -10.24 -1.93
CA ASP A 132 -3.03 -11.03 -2.31
C ASP A 132 -2.84 -11.11 -3.84
N LEU A 133 -3.84 -10.71 -4.63
CA LEU A 133 -3.81 -10.76 -6.08
C LEU A 133 -3.39 -9.42 -6.71
N VAL A 134 -3.70 -8.29 -6.06
CA VAL A 134 -3.47 -6.94 -6.61
C VAL A 134 -2.15 -6.38 -6.09
N HIS A 135 -1.13 -6.32 -6.96
CA HIS A 135 0.19 -5.79 -6.60
C HIS A 135 0.38 -4.30 -6.92
N HIS A 136 -0.20 -3.83 -8.04
CA HIS A 136 -0.09 -2.45 -8.51
C HIS A 136 -1.42 -1.95 -9.11
N LEU A 137 -1.68 -0.65 -8.96
CA LEU A 137 -2.74 0.07 -9.67
C LEU A 137 -2.15 1.36 -10.23
N LEU A 138 -2.30 1.59 -11.54
CA LEU A 138 -1.78 2.78 -12.22
C LEU A 138 -2.94 3.48 -12.93
N VAL A 139 -3.02 4.80 -12.77
CA VAL A 139 -3.98 5.65 -13.47
C VAL A 139 -3.20 6.62 -14.35
N TYR A 140 -3.47 6.56 -15.63
CA TYR A 140 -2.89 7.47 -16.62
C TYR A 140 -3.92 8.50 -17.05
N GLU A 141 -3.46 9.72 -17.32
CA GLU A 141 -4.25 10.77 -17.94
C GLU A 141 -4.10 10.71 -19.46
N CYS A 142 -5.21 10.88 -20.17
CA CYS A 142 -5.20 10.98 -21.62
C CYS A 142 -6.12 12.10 -22.09
N ASP A 143 -5.63 12.93 -23.02
CA ASP A 143 -6.43 13.91 -23.73
C ASP A 143 -7.03 13.26 -24.99
N SER A 144 -8.33 13.40 -25.19
CA SER A 144 -9.10 12.63 -26.17
C SER A 144 -10.06 13.54 -26.94
N ALA A 145 -9.53 14.25 -27.93
CA ALA A 145 -10.35 14.70 -29.05
C ALA A 145 -10.50 13.62 -30.15
N THR A 146 -9.67 12.57 -30.14
CA THR A 146 -9.52 11.65 -31.29
C THR A 146 -9.36 10.17 -30.96
N ILE A 147 -9.23 9.77 -29.70
CA ILE A 147 -8.78 8.41 -29.35
C ILE A 147 -9.94 7.45 -29.01
N PHE A 148 -11.10 7.95 -28.59
CA PHE A 148 -12.18 7.10 -28.09
C PHE A 148 -13.54 7.42 -28.70
N ASP A 149 -14.20 6.39 -29.23
CA ASP A 149 -15.64 6.39 -29.44
C ASP A 149 -16.30 6.17 -28.07
N ASP A 150 -17.09 7.15 -27.65
CA ASP A 150 -17.85 7.18 -26.40
C ASP A 150 -18.68 5.91 -26.18
N ALA A 151 -19.11 5.26 -27.26
CA ALA A 151 -19.92 4.06 -27.21
C ALA A 151 -19.13 2.80 -26.77
N ASN A 152 -17.80 2.77 -26.97
CA ASN A 152 -16.98 1.56 -26.79
C ASN A 152 -15.58 1.89 -26.21
N LEU A 153 -15.54 2.31 -24.94
CA LEU A 153 -14.27 2.52 -24.23
C LEU A 153 -13.52 1.19 -24.06
N PRO A 154 -12.21 1.12 -24.37
CA PRO A 154 -11.43 -0.12 -24.26
C PRO A 154 -11.39 -0.72 -22.84
N ASP A 155 -11.54 -2.03 -22.76
CA ASP A 155 -11.46 -2.87 -21.56
C ASP A 155 -10.87 -4.23 -21.94
N GLY A 156 -9.73 -4.61 -21.37
CA GLY A 156 -8.97 -5.77 -21.87
C GLY A 156 -7.53 -5.86 -21.36
N LEU A 157 -6.74 -6.75 -21.96
CA LEU A 157 -5.32 -6.86 -21.61
C LEU A 157 -4.60 -5.57 -22.02
N CYS A 158 -3.70 -5.12 -21.16
CA CYS A 158 -2.94 -3.89 -21.41
C CYS A 158 -2.10 -3.98 -22.69
N ASP A 159 -1.59 -5.16 -23.03
CA ASP A 159 -0.80 -5.38 -24.26
C ASP A 159 -1.61 -5.15 -25.54
N ASP A 160 -2.92 -5.43 -25.51
CA ASP A 160 -3.83 -5.19 -26.63
C ASP A 160 -4.28 -3.72 -26.73
N ILE A 161 -4.29 -3.03 -25.59
CA ILE A 161 -4.81 -1.68 -25.43
C ILE A 161 -3.71 -0.63 -25.65
N PHE A 162 -2.54 -0.77 -25.01
CA PHE A 162 -1.49 0.24 -25.04
C PHE A 162 -0.97 0.63 -26.42
N PRO A 163 -0.84 -0.28 -27.42
CA PRO A 163 -0.49 0.12 -28.78
C PRO A 163 -1.47 1.15 -29.38
N LYS A 164 -2.74 1.11 -28.96
CA LYS A 164 -3.77 2.07 -29.37
C LYS A 164 -3.75 3.35 -28.53
N LEU A 165 -3.07 3.33 -27.39
CA LEU A 165 -3.01 4.39 -26.37
C LEU A 165 -1.61 4.95 -26.16
N GLN A 166 -0.72 4.88 -27.15
CA GLN A 166 0.68 5.32 -27.00
C GLN A 166 0.83 6.77 -26.48
N LEU A 167 -0.13 7.64 -26.75
CA LEU A 167 -0.14 9.03 -26.26
C LEU A 167 -0.65 9.16 -24.82
N CYS A 168 -1.31 8.13 -24.28
CA CYS A 168 -1.90 8.12 -22.94
C CYS A 168 -0.96 7.54 -21.87
N THR A 169 0.20 6.97 -22.21
CA THR A 169 1.04 6.24 -21.24
C THR A 169 2.13 7.10 -20.59
N THR A 170 2.19 8.39 -20.93
CA THR A 170 3.25 9.30 -20.48
C THR A 170 2.88 10.11 -19.24
N ASN A 171 1.58 10.42 -19.06
CA ASN A 171 1.09 11.22 -17.94
C ASN A 171 0.45 10.32 -16.89
N ILE A 172 1.12 10.14 -15.76
CA ILE A 172 0.60 9.36 -14.65
C ILE A 172 -0.11 10.29 -13.68
N ALA A 173 -1.41 10.04 -13.47
CA ALA A 173 -2.23 10.77 -12.52
C ALA A 173 -2.11 10.21 -11.10
N SER A 174 -1.97 8.88 -10.96
CA SER A 174 -1.88 8.20 -9.66
C SER A 174 -1.21 6.83 -9.78
N ILE A 175 -0.51 6.42 -8.73
CA ILE A 175 0.08 5.09 -8.59
C ILE A 175 -0.21 4.56 -7.20
N TRP A 176 -0.54 3.29 -7.11
CA TRP A 176 -0.54 2.54 -5.87
C TRP A 176 0.24 1.22 -6.05
N ALA A 177 0.90 0.79 -4.99
CA ALA A 177 1.57 -0.50 -4.90
C ALA A 177 1.33 -1.13 -3.53
N VAL A 178 1.58 -2.43 -3.41
CA VAL A 178 1.45 -3.16 -2.13
C VAL A 178 2.15 -2.42 -0.98
N GLY A 179 1.42 -2.30 0.14
CA GLY A 179 1.88 -1.55 1.32
C GLY A 179 1.72 -0.03 1.24
N GLY A 180 1.21 0.51 0.13
CA GLY A 180 0.83 1.91 0.02
C GLY A 180 -0.50 2.21 0.73
N ASP A 181 -0.50 3.30 1.49
CA ASP A 181 -1.72 3.87 2.09
C ASP A 181 -2.34 4.94 1.17
N GLU A 182 -3.42 5.55 1.63
CA GLU A 182 -4.02 6.73 1.02
C GLU A 182 -3.02 7.89 0.96
N VAL A 183 -2.99 8.58 -0.19
CA VAL A 183 -2.13 9.74 -0.41
C VAL A 183 -2.99 10.98 -0.43
N CYS A 184 -2.66 11.95 0.43
CA CYS A 184 -3.29 13.26 0.47
C CYS A 184 -2.22 14.34 0.26
N LEU A 185 -2.41 15.18 -0.76
CA LEU A 185 -1.52 16.30 -1.06
C LEU A 185 -1.86 17.49 -0.16
N PHE A 186 -0.85 18.06 0.47
CA PHE A 186 -0.97 19.31 1.22
C PHE A 186 -1.08 20.47 0.24
N LEU A 187 -2.24 21.12 0.21
CA LEU A 187 -2.33 22.51 -0.25
C LEU A 187 -2.04 23.39 0.98
N ASN A 188 -0.79 23.82 1.11
CA ASN A 188 -0.40 24.86 2.08
C ASN A 188 -0.76 26.24 1.56
#